data_AF-A0A7K3CV98-F1
#
_entry.id   AF-A0A7K3CV98-F1
#
_cell.length_a   1.000
_cell.length_b   1.000
_cell.length_c   1.000
_cell.angle_alpha   90.00
_cell.angle_beta   90.00
_cell.angle_gamma   90.00
#
_symmetry.space_group_name_H-M   'P 1'
#
loop_
_entity.id
_entity.type
_entity.pdbx_description
1 polymer ?
#
loop_
_entity_poly.entity_id
_entity_poly.type
_entity_poly.pdbx_seq_one_letter_code
_entity_poly.pdbx_strand_id
1 'polypeptide(L)'
;MTAEPGNAAPPVLTRLLVPAGLLASVAGAFAYVGAVDPNEPGHYPACPLLRLTGVYCPGCGGLRSAHAFVHGDFAAALGANALAVAGYVLFA
;
A
#
# COMPACT_ATOMS: atom_id res chain seq x y z
N MET A 1 7.19 28.33 -47.92
CA MET A 1 7.25 26.90 -47.53
C MET A 1 7.48 26.85 -46.03
N THR A 2 6.41 26.92 -45.24
CA THR A 2 6.43 26.73 -43.79
C THR A 2 5.78 25.38 -43.51
N ALA A 3 6.55 24.41 -43.03
CA ALA A 3 6.02 23.14 -42.56
C ALA A 3 5.47 23.34 -41.14
N GLU A 4 4.18 23.03 -40.94
CA GLU A 4 3.59 22.91 -39.59
C GLU A 4 4.12 21.63 -38.92
N PRO A 5 4.53 21.67 -37.64
CA PRO A 5 4.80 20.46 -36.90
C PRO A 5 3.45 19.82 -36.53
N GLY A 6 3.08 18.77 -37.25
CA GLY A 6 1.92 17.95 -36.93
C GLY A 6 1.99 17.47 -35.49
N ASN A 7 0.98 17.86 -34.72
CA ASN A 7 0.75 17.49 -33.33
C ASN A 7 0.76 15.96 -33.15
N ALA A 8 1.93 15.41 -32.81
CA ALA A 8 2.06 14.01 -32.44
C ALA A 8 1.47 13.81 -31.04
N ALA A 9 0.26 13.26 -30.95
CA ALA A 9 -0.26 12.79 -29.68
C ALA A 9 0.74 11.78 -29.06
N PRO A 10 1.07 11.88 -27.76
CA PRO A 10 2.05 10.98 -27.15
C PRO A 10 1.60 9.52 -27.28
N PRO A 11 2.53 8.57 -27.52
CA PRO A 11 2.17 7.17 -27.70
C PRO A 11 1.51 6.65 -26.43
N VAL A 12 0.45 5.85 -26.58
CA VAL A 12 -0.34 5.26 -25.49
C VAL A 12 0.56 4.60 -24.44
N LEU A 13 1.70 4.04 -24.87
CA LEU A 13 2.72 3.46 -24.02
C LEU A 13 3.27 4.45 -22.97
N THR A 14 3.58 5.69 -23.36
CA THR A 14 4.09 6.72 -22.43
C THR A 14 3.03 7.12 -21.41
N ARG A 15 1.74 7.08 -21.77
CA ARG A 15 0.63 7.39 -20.86
C ARG A 15 0.39 6.29 -19.82
N LEU A 16 0.76 5.04 -20.12
CA LEU A 16 0.60 3.91 -19.21
C LEU A 16 1.74 3.77 -18.20
N LEU A 17 2.89 4.40 -18.43
CA LEU A 17 4.05 4.29 -17.52
C LEU A 17 3.73 4.74 -16.09
N VAL A 18 3.01 5.85 -15.94
CA VAL A 18 2.64 6.39 -14.62
C VAL A 18 1.70 5.44 -13.87
N PRO A 19 0.52 5.06 -14.39
CA PRO A 19 -0.37 4.16 -13.67
C PRO A 19 0.24 2.77 -13.45
N ALA A 20 1.00 2.23 -14.40
CA ALA A 20 1.70 0.96 -14.21
C ALA A 20 2.78 1.04 -13.11
N GLY A 21 3.53 2.14 -13.05
CA GLY A 21 4.50 2.39 -12.00
C GLY A 21 3.85 2.51 -10.62
N LEU A 22 2.71 3.20 -10.52
CA LEU A 22 1.95 3.29 -9.28
C LEU A 22 1.45 1.90 -8.84
N LEU A 23 0.82 1.15 -9.74
CA LEU A 23 0.35 -0.20 -9.46
C LEU A 23 1.49 -1.11 -8.99
N ALA A 24 2.64 -1.10 -9.69
CA ALA A 24 3.81 -1.88 -9.32
C ALA A 24 4.37 -1.48 -7.94
N SER A 25 4.40 -0.17 -7.62
CA SER A 25 4.87 0.30 -6.33
C SER A 25 3.96 -0.14 -5.17
N VAL A 26 2.64 -0.06 -5.37
CA VAL A 26 1.65 -0.49 -4.38
C VAL A 26 1.73 -2.00 -4.18
N ALA A 27 1.71 -2.77 -5.28
CA ALA A 27 1.85 -4.22 -5.22
C ALA A 27 3.16 -4.64 -4.54
N GLY A 28 4.27 -3.96 -4.84
CA GLY A 28 5.57 -4.20 -4.20
C GLY A 28 5.54 -3.92 -2.70
N ALA A 29 4.88 -2.85 -2.26
CA ALA A 29 4.73 -2.54 -0.84
C ALA A 29 3.90 -3.61 -0.10
N PHE A 30 2.78 -4.06 -0.69
CA PHE A 30 1.97 -5.14 -0.11
C PHE A 30 2.70 -6.49 -0.12
N ALA A 31 3.49 -6.79 -1.16
CA ALA A 31 4.32 -7.99 -1.19
C ALA A 31 5.41 -7.96 -0.11
N TYR A 32 6.05 -6.81 0.11
CA TYR A 32 7.04 -6.64 1.18
C TYR A 32 6.41 -6.83 2.56
N VAL A 33 5.30 -6.14 2.83
CA VAL A 33 4.59 -6.27 4.11
C VAL A 33 4.03 -7.68 4.29
N GLY A 34 3.59 -8.34 3.23
CA GLY A 34 3.18 -9.75 3.28
C GLY A 34 4.34 -10.72 3.54
N ALA A 35 5.57 -10.38 3.17
CA ALA A 35 6.74 -11.23 3.42
C ALA A 35 7.41 -10.96 4.77
N VAL A 36 7.29 -9.74 5.30
CA VAL A 36 7.95 -9.30 6.53
C VAL A 36 6.90 -9.09 7.61
N ASP A 37 6.77 -10.05 8.52
CA ASP A 37 5.72 -10.06 9.53
C ASP A 37 5.85 -8.85 10.50
N PRO A 38 4.85 -7.94 10.58
CA PRO A 38 4.83 -6.83 11.53
C PRO A 38 4.44 -7.23 12.96
N ASN A 39 4.03 -8.48 13.19
CA ASN A 39 3.74 -9.02 14.52
C ASN A 39 5.02 -9.49 15.22
N GLU A 40 6.07 -9.81 14.47
CA GLU A 40 7.36 -10.26 15.01
C GLU A 40 8.28 -9.08 15.35
N PRO A 41 8.86 -9.04 16.56
CA PRO A 41 9.77 -7.98 16.94
C PRO A 41 11.08 -8.04 16.13
N GLY A 42 11.62 -6.88 15.77
CA GLY A 42 12.93 -6.74 15.10
C GLY A 42 12.86 -6.38 13.62
N HIS A 43 11.69 -6.52 12.98
CA HIS A 43 11.50 -6.13 11.57
C HIS A 43 11.10 -4.66 11.39
N TYR A 44 10.34 -4.13 12.35
CA TYR A 44 9.81 -2.77 12.31
C TYR A 44 10.22 -1.97 13.55
N PRO A 45 10.37 -0.64 13.44
CA PRO A 45 10.66 0.20 14.59
C PRO A 45 9.57 0.04 15.67
N ALA A 46 10.01 0.06 16.93
CA ALA A 46 9.09 -0.04 18.06
C ALA A 46 8.07 1.11 18.05
N CYS A 47 6.78 0.80 18.27
CA CYS A 47 5.71 1.78 18.33
C CYS A 47 5.75 2.56 19.66
N PRO A 48 6.06 3.87 19.67
CA PRO A 48 6.12 4.64 20.91
C PRO A 48 4.75 4.75 21.58
N LEU A 49 3.69 4.87 20.78
CA LEU A 49 2.32 4.98 21.29
C LEU A 49 1.93 3.71 22.05
N LEU A 50 2.18 2.54 21.46
CA LEU A 50 1.92 1.26 22.13
C LEU A 50 2.69 1.15 23.45
N ARG A 51 3.94 1.63 23.48
CA ARG A 51 4.77 1.60 24.69
C ARG A 51 4.28 2.54 25.78
N LEU A 52 3.68 3.67 25.40
CA LEU A 52 3.22 4.70 26.34
C LEU A 52 1.77 4.50 26.80
N THR A 53 0.90 4.00 25.92
CA THR A 53 -0.56 3.92 26.17
C THR A 53 -1.12 2.51 26.11
N GLY A 54 -0.36 1.53 25.60
CA GLY A 54 -0.88 0.19 25.33
C GLY A 54 -1.73 0.09 24.05
N VAL A 55 -1.79 1.15 23.23
CA VAL A 55 -2.61 1.18 22.00
C VAL A 55 -1.73 1.35 20.75
N TYR A 56 -2.04 0.59 19.69
CA TYR A 56 -1.38 0.74 18.38
C TYR A 56 -1.79 2.04 17.70
N CYS A 57 -0.82 2.74 17.10
CA CYS A 57 -1.10 3.88 16.23
C CYS A 57 -1.67 3.42 14.87
N PRO A 58 -2.34 4.29 14.10
CA PRO A 58 -2.93 3.91 12.81
C PRO A 58 -1.89 3.40 11.80
N GLY A 59 -0.61 3.80 11.92
CA GLY A 59 0.48 3.27 11.11
C GLY A 59 0.79 1.80 11.41
N CYS A 60 1.09 1.46 12.67
CA CYS A 60 1.37 0.08 13.07
C CYS A 60 0.15 -0.83 12.89
N GLY A 61 -1.05 -0.34 13.21
CA GLY A 61 -2.30 -1.07 12.94
C GLY A 61 -2.53 -1.29 11.44
N GLY A 62 -2.19 -0.30 10.61
CA GLY A 62 -2.25 -0.41 9.15
C GLY A 62 -1.32 -1.47 8.58
N LEU A 63 -0.07 -1.55 9.07
CA LEU A 63 0.88 -2.61 8.64
C LEU A 63 0.37 -4.01 8.99
N ARG A 64 -0.13 -4.19 10.22
CA ARG A 64 -0.73 -5.47 10.66
C ARG A 64 -1.99 -5.81 9.84
N SER A 65 -2.81 -4.81 9.54
CA SER A 65 -3.99 -4.96 8.70
C SER A 65 -3.62 -5.38 7.27
N ALA A 66 -2.66 -4.71 6.64
CA ALA A 66 -2.17 -5.05 5.31
C ALA A 66 -1.59 -6.47 5.26
N HIS A 67 -0.78 -6.86 6.25
CA HIS A 67 -0.25 -8.22 6.35
C HIS A 67 -1.38 -9.25 6.44
N ALA A 68 -2.35 -9.06 7.35
CA ALA A 68 -3.49 -9.96 7.49
C ALA A 68 -4.34 -10.03 6.21
N PHE A 69 -4.57 -8.89 5.56
CA PHE A 69 -5.34 -8.80 4.31
C PHE A 69 -4.68 -9.58 3.17
N VAL A 70 -3.36 -9.46 2.99
CA VAL A 70 -2.60 -10.20 1.97
C VAL A 70 -2.62 -11.71 2.21
N HIS A 71 -2.68 -12.14 3.47
CA HIS A 71 -2.81 -13.55 3.84
C HIS A 71 -4.24 -14.07 3.85
N GLY A 72 -5.23 -13.22 3.55
CA GLY A 72 -6.65 -13.59 3.51
C GLY A 72 -7.36 -13.63 4.87
N ASP A 73 -6.71 -13.18 5.95
CA ASP A 73 -7.34 -13.05 7.27
C ASP A 73 -8.04 -11.68 7.40
N PHE A 74 -9.24 -11.59 6.83
CA PHE A 74 -10.01 -10.36 6.82
C PHE A 74 -10.53 -9.96 8.21
N ALA A 75 -10.78 -10.92 9.10
CA ALA A 75 -11.23 -10.63 10.46
C ALA A 75 -10.11 -9.94 11.26
N ALA A 76 -8.89 -10.49 11.20
CA ALA A 76 -7.73 -9.84 11.79
C ALA A 76 -7.42 -8.50 11.12
N ALA A 77 -7.56 -8.40 9.79
CA ALA A 77 -7.33 -7.15 9.07
C ALA A 77 -8.28 -6.02 9.51
N LEU A 78 -9.57 -6.32 9.62
CA LEU A 78 -10.60 -5.38 10.10
C LEU A 78 -10.38 -5.01 11.57
N GLY A 79 -10.04 -5.98 12.41
CA GLY A 79 -9.72 -5.75 13.83
C GLY A 79 -8.47 -4.90 14.04
N ALA A 80 -7.49 -4.99 13.13
CA ALA A 80 -6.27 -4.19 13.18
C ALA A 80 -6.46 -2.76 12.67
N ASN A 81 -7.20 -2.58 11.55
CA ASN A 81 -7.54 -1.26 11.01
C ASN A 81 -8.68 -1.33 9.98
N ALA A 82 -9.93 -1.14 10.40
CA ALA A 82 -11.09 -1.19 9.50
C ALA A 82 -11.09 -0.12 8.41
N LEU A 83 -10.58 1.09 8.69
CA LEU A 83 -10.50 2.16 7.70
C LEU A 83 -9.50 1.83 6.58
N ALA A 84 -8.39 1.16 6.94
CA ALA A 84 -7.42 0.72 5.96
C ALA A 84 -8.02 -0.34 5.03
N VAL A 85 -8.72 -1.35 5.58
CA VAL A 85 -9.43 -2.37 4.79
C VAL A 85 -10.46 -1.75 3.84
N ALA A 86 -11.26 -0.79 4.32
CA ALA A 86 -12.20 -0.08 3.46
C ALA A 86 -11.51 0.62 2.29
N GLY A 87 -10.34 1.23 2.53
CA GLY A 87 -9.50 1.79 1.48
C GLY A 87 -9.02 0.73 0.49
N TYR A 88 -8.50 -0.41 0.97
CA TYR A 88 -8.03 -1.49 0.09
C TYR A 88 -9.14 -1.98 -0.83
N VAL A 89 -10.35 -2.20 -0.30
CA VAL A 89 -11.50 -2.68 -1.08
C VAL A 89 -12.01 -1.62 -2.06
N LEU A 90 -11.99 -0.34 -1.69
CA LEU A 90 -12.44 0.75 -2.55
C LEU A 90 -11.52 0.97 -3.77
N PHE A 91 -10.22 0.69 -3.61
CA PHE A 91 -9.20 0.95 -4.63
C PHE A 91 -8.61 -0.30 -5.29
N ALA A 92 -9.04 -1.50 -4.90
CA ALA A 92 -8.69 -2.77 -5.56
C ALA A 92 -9.56 -3.02 -6.80
#